data_AF-A0A413QUL3-F1
#
_entry.id   AF-A0A413QUL3-F1
#
_cell.length_a   1.000
_cell.length_b   1.000
_cell.length_c   1.000
_cell.angle_alpha   90.00
_cell.angle_beta   90.00
_cell.angle_gamma   90.00
#
_symmetry.space_group_name_H-M   'P 1'
#
loop_
_entity.id
_entity.type
_entity.pdbx_description
1 polymer ?
#
loop_
_entity_poly.entity_id
_entity_poly.type
_entity_poly.pdbx_seq_one_letter_code
_entity_poly.pdbx_strand_id
1 'polypeptide(L)' 'MKWVRTAEQVPDTSVRVLVAMHVTTPYPLVTGGTFHGDYWTVDMITRPVRVQEVPFWAPIVRPPRA' A
#
# COMPACT_ATOMS: atom_id res chain seq x y z
N MET A 1 2.78 -13.85 5.53
CA MET A 1 2.79 -12.45 5.08
C MET A 1 2.67 -11.57 6.31
N LYS A 2 3.55 -10.57 6.52
CA LYS A 2 3.56 -9.72 7.72
C LYS A 2 3.11 -8.31 7.33
N TRP A 3 1.96 -7.88 7.84
CA TRP A 3 1.50 -6.50 7.71
C TRP A 3 2.26 -5.62 8.69
N VAL A 4 2.78 -4.50 8.21
CA VAL A 4 3.45 -3.47 8.98
C VAL A 4 2.59 -2.22 8.90
N ARG A 5 2.39 -1.55 10.05
CA ARG A 5 1.62 -0.29 10.07
C ARG A 5 2.45 0.82 9.45
N THR A 6 1.81 1.69 8.69
CA THR A 6 2.46 2.90 8.13
C THR A 6 3.03 3.80 9.22
N ALA A 7 2.41 3.85 10.39
CA ALA A 7 2.90 4.58 11.55
C ALA A 7 4.17 3.97 12.19
N GLU A 8 4.45 2.70 11.94
CA GLU A 8 5.61 1.99 12.50
C GLU A 8 6.80 2.02 11.54
N GLN A 9 6.54 1.80 10.25
CA GLN A 9 7.55 1.77 9.21
C GLN A 9 6.89 2.12 7.88
N VAL A 10 7.62 2.76 6.98
CA VAL A 10 7.20 3.05 5.61
C VAL A 10 8.26 2.43 4.68
N PRO A 11 7.89 1.81 3.53
CA PRO A 11 8.88 1.23 2.64
C PRO A 11 9.61 2.32 1.85
N ASP A 12 10.69 1.95 1.18
CA ASP A 12 11.40 2.85 0.27
C ASP A 12 10.52 3.25 -0.92
N THR A 13 10.80 4.44 -1.47
CA THR A 13 10.12 4.92 -2.68
C THR A 13 10.30 3.94 -3.83
N SER A 14 9.29 3.78 -4.68
CA SER A 14 9.28 2.84 -5.82
C SER A 14 9.20 1.35 -5.45
N VAL A 15 9.17 0.99 -4.18
CA VAL A 15 8.87 -0.39 -3.75
C VAL A 15 7.36 -0.62 -3.82
N ARG A 16 6.96 -1.65 -4.57
CA ARG A 16 5.56 -2.08 -4.61
C ARG A 16 5.28 -2.95 -3.38
N VAL A 17 4.16 -2.70 -2.71
CA VAL A 17 3.71 -3.47 -1.54
C VAL A 17 2.21 -3.74 -1.60
N LEU A 18 1.73 -4.78 -0.92
CA LEU A 18 0.31 -4.92 -0.66
C LEU A 18 -0.05 -3.83 0.33
N VAL A 19 -1.11 -3.10 0.02
CA VAL A 19 -1.62 -1.94 0.74
C VAL A 19 -3.06 -2.25 1.09
N ALA A 20 -3.41 -2.06 2.35
CA ALA A 20 -4.80 -1.96 2.78
C ALA A 20 -5.13 -0.49 3.01
N MET A 21 -6.34 -0.05 2.69
CA MET A 21 -6.77 1.35 2.85
C MET A 21 -7.93 1.50 3.83
N HIS A 22 -7.94 2.61 4.58
CA HIS A 22 -9.15 3.13 5.23
C HIS A 22 -10.03 3.70 4.12
N VAL A 23 -11.03 2.94 3.69
CA VAL A 23 -12.08 3.47 2.84
C VAL A 23 -13.34 3.41 3.67
N THR A 24 -14.01 4.53 3.82
CA THR A 24 -15.34 4.66 4.44
C THR A 24 -16.44 3.88 3.69
N THR A 25 -16.07 2.88 2.89
CA THR A 25 -16.92 1.88 2.24
C THR A 25 -16.90 0.57 3.04
N PRO A 26 -17.97 -0.24 2.99
CA PRO A 26 -18.24 -1.36 3.90
C PRO A 26 -17.22 -2.52 3.95
N TYR A 27 -16.19 -2.52 3.11
CA TYR A 27 -15.18 -3.59 3.08
C TYR A 27 -13.75 -3.05 2.98
N PRO A 28 -12.79 -3.62 3.72
CA PRO A 28 -11.37 -3.28 3.59
C PRO A 28 -10.86 -3.71 2.22
N LEU A 29 -10.37 -2.75 1.43
CA LEU A 29 -9.75 -3.00 0.13
C LEU A 29 -8.28 -3.37 0.32
N VAL A 30 -7.88 -4.56 -0.12
CA VAL A 30 -6.47 -5.00 -0.18
C VAL A 30 -6.02 -5.02 -1.63
N THR A 31 -4.97 -4.27 -1.96
CA THR A 31 -4.48 -4.09 -3.35
C THR A 31 -2.99 -3.81 -3.35
N GLY A 32 -2.35 -3.74 -4.52
CA GLY A 32 -0.96 -3.29 -4.64
C GLY A 32 -0.87 -1.77 -4.66
N GLY A 33 0.25 -1.23 -4.20
CA GLY A 33 0.54 0.19 -4.35
C GLY A 33 2.03 0.50 -4.36
N THR A 34 2.35 1.68 -4.91
CA THR A 34 3.72 2.23 -4.94
C THR A 34 3.78 3.47 -4.06
N PHE A 35 4.79 3.52 -3.20
CA PHE A 35 5.04 4.66 -2.33
C PHE A 35 5.90 5.73 -3.03
N HIS A 36 5.47 6.99 -2.95
CA HIS A 36 6.15 8.14 -3.55
C HIS A 36 6.75 9.13 -2.53
N GLY A 37 6.64 8.85 -1.22
CA GLY A 37 7.17 9.70 -0.15
C GLY A 37 6.07 10.33 0.72
N ASP A 38 5.07 10.91 0.09
CA ASP A 38 3.95 11.62 0.73
C ASP A 38 2.58 11.01 0.40
N TYR A 39 2.50 10.26 -0.70
CA TYR A 39 1.30 9.53 -1.11
C TYR A 39 1.60 8.12 -1.66
N TRP A 40 0.53 7.34 -1.74
CA TRP A 40 0.45 6.03 -2.38
C TRP A 40 -0.30 6.14 -3.69
N THR A 41 0.25 5.56 -4.75
CA THR A 41 -0.51 5.22 -5.95
C THR A 41 -1.01 3.79 -5.80
N VAL A 42 -2.31 3.56 -5.93
CA VAL A 42 -2.97 2.29 -5.59
C VAL A 42 -3.53 1.68 -6.87
N ASP A 43 -3.22 0.42 -7.17
CA ASP A 43 -3.47 -0.15 -8.50
C ASP A 43 -4.95 -0.22 -8.90
N MET A 44 -5.87 -0.24 -7.92
CA MET A 44 -7.33 -0.23 -8.16
C MET A 44 -7.95 1.16 -8.24
N ILE A 45 -7.27 2.18 -7.73
CA ILE A 45 -7.77 3.54 -7.69
C ILE A 45 -6.69 4.40 -8.32
N THR A 46 -6.88 4.82 -9.57
CA THR A 46 -5.94 5.68 -10.31
C THR A 46 -5.85 7.10 -9.73
N ARG A 47 -5.87 7.24 -8.41
CA ARG A 47 -5.73 8.47 -7.66
C ARG A 47 -4.64 8.30 -6.58
N PRO A 48 -3.89 9.36 -6.27
CA PRO A 48 -3.03 9.36 -5.10
C PRO A 48 -3.87 9.30 -3.82
N VAL A 49 -3.35 8.56 -2.85
CA VAL A 49 -3.94 8.34 -1.51
C VAL A 49 -2.91 8.79 -0.49
N ARG A 50 -3.30 9.62 0.48
CA ARG A 50 -2.35 10.07 1.51
C ARG A 50 -1.93 8.90 2.39
N VAL A 51 -0.70 8.93 2.90
CA VAL A 51 -0.17 7.85 3.77
C VAL A 51 -1.07 7.58 4.99
N GLN A 52 -1.72 8.60 5.54
CA GLN A 52 -2.61 8.47 6.71
C GLN A 52 -3.91 7.70 6.39
N GLU A 53 -4.30 7.62 5.12
CA GLU A 53 -5.43 6.82 4.65
C GLU A 53 -5.06 5.33 4.50
N VAL A 54 -3.79 4.95 4.71
CA VAL A 54 -3.28 3.58 4.59
C VAL A 54 -2.96 3.03 5.99
N PRO A 55 -3.76 2.09 6.53
CA PRO A 55 -3.49 1.50 7.83
C PRO A 55 -2.34 0.49 7.85
N PHE A 56 -2.12 -0.27 6.76
CA PHE A 56 -1.14 -1.35 6.73
C PHE A 56 -0.52 -1.53 5.34
N TRP A 57 0.73 -1.99 5.30
CA TRP A 57 1.39 -2.48 4.09
C TRP A 57 2.22 -3.76 4.33
N ALA A 58 2.48 -4.54 3.28
CA ALA A 58 3.32 -5.74 3.34
C ALA A 58 4.13 -5.90 2.03
N PRO A 59 5.38 -6.39 2.06
CA PRO A 59 6.21 -6.53 0.85
C PRO A 59 5.47 -7.27 -0.28
N ILE A 60 5.45 -6.71 -1.51
CA ILE A 60 5.13 -7.53 -2.68
C ILE A 60 6.40 -8.30 -2.98
N VAL A 61 6.38 -9.59 -2.66
CA VAL A 61 7.35 -10.53 -3.18
C VAL A 61 7.34 -10.35 -4.70
N ARG A 62 8.50 -9.99 -5.29
CA ARG A 62 8.63 -9.93 -6.75
C ARG A 62 7.98 -11.20 -7.31
N PRO A 63 7.01 -11.09 -8.26
CA PRO A 63 6.50 -12.30 -8.89
C PRO A 63 7.71 -13.09 -9.41
N PRO A 64 7.74 -14.42 -9.19
CA PRO A 64 8.85 -15.23 -9.66
C PRO A 64 9.09 -14.89 -11.13
N ARG A 65 10.34 -14.61 -11.49
CA ARG A 65 10.71 -14.44 -12.89
C ARG A 65 10.29 -15.73 -13.60
N ALA A 66 9.41 -15.61 -14.59
CA ALA A 66 9.12 -16.69 -15.53
C ALA A 66 10.39 -17.07 -16.29
#